data_AF-A0A0S8HEN0-F1
#
_entry.id   AF-A0A0S8HEN0-F1
#
_cell.length_a   1.000
_cell.length_b   1.000
_cell.length_c   1.000
_cell.angle_alpha   90.00
_cell.angle_beta   90.00
_cell.angle_gamma   90.00
#
_symmetry.space_group_name_H-M   'P 1'
#
loop_
_entity.id
_entity.type
_entity.pdbx_description
1 polymer ?
#
loop_
_entity_poly.entity_id
_entity_poly.type
_entity_poly.pdbx_seq_one_letter_code
_entity_poly.pdbx_strand_id
1 'polypeptide(L)'
;MHQMKLKIILTVILTCLLITCEKESDPGLDPVYGPVVTKQFGDVTANVQELSFNSNGFKIVGDFRTPVEGESFPAVIMVHGSGGATRHGAVDFEPLIEIFIRNGFAVLSWDKPGSGESKGTFSQEYT
;
A
#
# COMPACT_ATOMS: atom_id res chain seq x y z
N MET A 1 13.02 -29.85 46.21
CA MET A 1 13.86 -28.84 45.53
C MET A 1 13.86 -28.97 44.00
N HIS A 2 13.86 -30.19 43.44
CA HIS A 2 13.85 -30.43 41.97
C HIS A 2 12.56 -29.95 41.25
N GLN A 3 11.40 -30.20 41.85
CA GLN A 3 10.08 -29.80 41.31
C GLN A 3 9.88 -28.29 41.19
N MET A 4 10.51 -27.50 42.07
CA MET A 4 10.42 -26.05 42.06
C MET A 4 11.24 -25.44 40.91
N LYS A 5 12.40 -26.02 40.60
CA LYS A 5 13.25 -25.60 39.47
C LYS A 5 12.56 -25.86 38.12
N LEU A 6 11.90 -27.00 37.97
CA LEU A 6 11.20 -27.35 36.73
C LEU A 6 10.02 -26.41 36.44
N LYS A 7 9.22 -26.06 37.47
CA LYS A 7 8.13 -25.10 37.33
C LYS A 7 8.63 -23.71 36.93
N ILE A 8 9.71 -23.23 37.54
CA ILE A 8 10.30 -21.94 37.21
C ILE A 8 10.81 -21.92 35.76
N ILE A 9 11.49 -22.98 35.32
CA ILE A 9 11.98 -23.09 33.93
C ILE A 9 10.80 -23.11 32.94
N LEU A 10 9.74 -23.88 33.24
CA LEU A 10 8.57 -23.95 32.38
C LEU A 10 7.82 -22.62 32.30
N THR A 11 7.72 -21.90 33.43
CA THR A 11 7.14 -20.54 33.45
C THR A 11 7.97 -19.58 32.61
N VAL A 12 9.31 -19.56 32.76
CA VAL A 12 10.16 -18.67 31.96
C VAL A 12 10.06 -18.98 30.46
N ILE A 13 10.05 -20.26 30.07
CA ILE A 13 9.89 -20.66 28.67
C ILE A 13 8.52 -20.21 28.14
N LEU A 14 7.44 -20.41 28.89
CA LEU A 14 6.09 -20.01 28.49
C LEU A 14 5.98 -18.48 28.38
N THR A 15 6.58 -17.72 29.31
CA THR A 15 6.62 -16.27 29.24
C THR A 15 7.45 -15.78 28.04
N CYS A 16 8.60 -16.40 27.75
CA CYS A 16 9.39 -16.08 26.56
C CYS A 16 8.65 -16.41 25.25
N LEU A 17 7.89 -17.51 25.21
CA LEU A 17 7.04 -17.87 24.06
C LEU A 17 5.89 -16.87 23.86
N LEU A 18 5.30 -16.36 24.95
CA LEU A 18 4.26 -15.34 24.86
C LEU A 18 4.80 -13.97 24.44
N ILE A 19 5.99 -13.58 24.90
CA ILE A 19 6.65 -12.31 24.53
C ILE A 19 7.10 -12.33 23.05
N THR A 20 7.53 -13.48 22.53
CA THR A 20 7.94 -13.61 21.11
C THR A 20 6.77 -13.85 20.15
N CYS A 21 5.55 -14.01 20.67
CA CYS A 21 4.33 -14.16 19.88
C CYS A 21 3.62 -12.81 19.60
N GLU A 22 4.18 -11.68 20.04
CA GLU A 22 3.94 -10.40 19.37
C GLU A 22 4.75 -10.44 18.07
N LYS A 23 4.17 -11.10 17.07
CA LYS A 23 4.55 -10.93 15.68
C LYS A 23 4.58 -9.42 15.45
N GLU A 24 5.77 -8.87 15.27
CA GLU A 24 6.02 -7.49 14.86
C GLU A 24 5.13 -7.26 13.64
N SER A 25 3.92 -6.72 13.88
CA SER A 25 3.05 -6.28 12.81
C SER A 25 3.86 -5.22 12.12
N ASP A 26 4.25 -5.46 10.87
CA ASP A 26 4.97 -4.48 10.06
C ASP A 26 4.28 -3.13 10.33
N PRO A 27 4.94 -2.16 11.00
CA PRO A 27 4.33 -0.84 11.23
C PRO A 27 4.01 -0.14 9.89
N GLY A 28 4.43 -0.75 8.78
CA GLY A 28 4.33 -0.34 7.41
C GLY A 28 2.98 -0.43 6.70
N LEU A 29 1.86 -0.21 7.38
CA LEU A 29 0.61 0.12 6.66
C LEU A 29 -0.12 1.32 7.24
N ASP A 30 0.57 2.19 7.98
CA ASP A 30 0.03 3.49 8.38
C ASP A 30 0.20 4.49 7.22
N PRO A 31 -0.83 4.71 6.38
CA PRO A 31 -0.70 5.54 5.20
C PRO A 31 -0.81 7.00 5.63
N VAL A 32 0.16 7.80 5.22
CA VAL A 32 0.07 9.26 5.30
C VAL A 32 -0.64 9.74 4.05
N TYR A 33 -1.79 10.38 4.22
CA TYR A 33 -2.57 10.93 3.13
C TYR A 33 -2.25 12.42 2.93
N GLY A 34 -2.08 12.80 1.67
CA GLY A 34 -2.01 14.18 1.24
C GLY A 34 -3.39 14.86 1.20
N PRO A 35 -3.44 16.13 0.74
CA PRO A 35 -4.71 16.81 0.53
C PRO A 35 -5.51 16.13 -0.59
N VAL A 36 -6.84 16.17 -0.46
CA VAL A 36 -7.75 15.76 -1.54
C VAL A 36 -7.83 16.89 -2.56
N VAL A 37 -7.62 16.56 -3.83
CA VAL A 37 -7.80 17.48 -4.96
C VAL A 37 -8.76 16.86 -5.97
N THR A 38 -9.67 17.64 -6.52
CA THR A 38 -10.54 17.16 -7.60
C THR A 38 -9.82 17.32 -8.94
N LYS A 39 -9.74 16.23 -9.72
CA LYS A 39 -9.15 16.20 -11.06
C LYS A 39 -10.15 15.65 -12.08
N GLN A 40 -9.98 16.03 -13.33
CA GLN A 40 -10.78 15.53 -14.45
C GLN A 40 -10.08 14.33 -15.12
N PHE A 41 -10.85 13.30 -15.47
CA PHE A 41 -10.46 12.11 -16.20
C PHE A 41 -11.47 11.93 -17.35
N GLY A 42 -11.09 12.33 -18.57
CA GLY A 42 -12.03 12.42 -19.69
C GLY A 42 -13.26 13.27 -19.34
N ASP A 43 -14.45 12.67 -19.35
CA ASP A 43 -15.71 13.39 -19.03
C ASP A 43 -16.16 13.25 -17.58
N VAL A 44 -15.38 12.61 -16.70
CA VAL A 44 -15.72 12.50 -15.27
C VAL A 44 -14.71 13.25 -14.41
N THR A 45 -15.13 13.67 -13.22
CA THR A 45 -14.24 14.18 -12.18
C THR A 45 -14.07 13.15 -11.08
N ALA A 46 -12.91 13.15 -10.45
CA ALA A 46 -12.59 12.29 -9.32
C ALA A 46 -11.89 13.10 -8.23
N ASN A 47 -12.13 12.72 -6.98
CA ASN A 47 -11.26 13.13 -5.88
C ASN A 47 -9.97 12.31 -5.96
N VAL A 48 -8.83 12.98 -5.86
CA VAL A 48 -7.51 12.36 -5.89
C VAL A 48 -6.79 12.73 -4.62
N GLN A 49 -6.32 11.71 -3.91
CA GLN A 49 -5.54 11.87 -2.70
C GLN A 49 -4.24 11.09 -2.86
N GLU A 50 -3.11 11.79 -2.77
CA GLU A 50 -1.83 11.10 -2.66
C GLU A 50 -1.78 10.36 -1.33
N LEU A 51 -1.19 9.17 -1.32
CA LEU A 51 -0.86 8.45 -0.10
C LEU A 51 0.58 7.96 -0.16
N SER A 52 1.19 7.86 1.02
CA SER A 52 2.49 7.23 1.16
C SER A 52 2.55 6.35 2.40
N PHE A 53 3.23 5.22 2.30
CA PHE A 53 3.48 4.31 3.41
C PHE A 53 4.81 3.60 3.19
N ASN A 54 5.40 3.09 4.27
CA ASN A 54 6.57 2.22 4.16
C ASN A 54 6.10 0.77 4.16
N SER A 55 6.64 -0.14 3.38
CA SER A 55 6.35 -1.58 3.51
C SER A 55 7.59 -2.38 3.16
N ASN A 56 8.00 -3.31 4.03
CA ASN A 56 9.19 -4.15 3.81
C ASN A 56 10.45 -3.37 3.39
N GLY A 57 10.68 -2.19 3.99
CA GLY A 57 11.82 -1.32 3.67
C GLY A 57 11.68 -0.48 2.39
N PHE A 58 10.56 -0.57 1.67
CA PHE A 58 10.23 0.30 0.54
C PHE A 58 9.36 1.47 1.01
N LYS A 59 9.68 2.70 0.61
CA LYS A 59 8.72 3.80 0.68
C LYS A 59 7.86 3.74 -0.58
N ILE A 60 6.56 3.58 -0.42
CA ILE A 60 5.58 3.59 -1.52
C ILE A 60 4.85 4.93 -1.52
N VAL A 61 4.72 5.53 -2.69
CA VAL A 61 3.91 6.72 -2.93
C VAL A 61 2.95 6.41 -4.07
N GLY A 62 1.68 6.79 -3.92
CA GLY A 62 0.66 6.54 -4.93
C GLY A 62 -0.53 7.47 -4.79
N ASP A 63 -1.49 7.30 -5.69
CA ASP A 63 -2.68 8.11 -5.74
C ASP A 63 -3.91 7.20 -5.56
N PHE A 64 -4.73 7.54 -4.58
CA PHE A 64 -6.06 6.98 -4.41
C PHE A 64 -7.09 7.92 -5.02
N ARG A 65 -7.83 7.41 -6.00
CA ARG A 65 -8.82 8.14 -6.77
C ARG A 65 -10.19 7.61 -6.44
N THR A 66 -11.13 8.47 -6.07
CA THR A 66 -12.51 8.09 -5.76
C THR A 66 -13.49 8.92 -6.58
N PRO A 67 -14.70 8.39 -6.85
CA PRO A 67 -15.80 9.22 -7.33
C PRO A 67 -16.02 10.43 -6.40
N VAL A 68 -16.49 11.56 -6.96
CA VAL A 68 -16.70 12.80 -6.20
C VAL A 68 -17.80 12.65 -5.14
N GLU A 69 -18.81 11.83 -5.45
CA GLU A 69 -19.98 11.58 -4.60
C GLU A 69 -19.94 10.16 -4.04
N GLY A 70 -20.44 9.99 -2.81
CA GLY A 70 -20.50 8.70 -2.11
C GLY A 70 -19.48 8.57 -0.97
N GLU A 71 -19.69 7.59 -0.11
CA GLU A 71 -18.84 7.34 1.07
C GLU A 71 -18.13 5.98 1.02
N SER A 72 -18.61 5.05 0.20
CA SER A 72 -18.05 3.70 0.08
C SER A 72 -18.10 3.23 -1.37
N PHE A 73 -16.98 2.72 -1.85
CA PHE A 73 -16.79 2.34 -3.24
C PHE A 73 -16.14 0.95 -3.31
N PRO A 74 -16.55 0.10 -4.27
CA PRO A 74 -15.68 -1.00 -4.66
C PRO A 74 -14.35 -0.44 -5.17
N ALA A 75 -13.24 -1.11 -4.86
CA ALA A 75 -11.90 -0.61 -5.18
C ALA A 75 -11.16 -1.52 -6.16
N VAL A 76 -10.44 -0.91 -7.09
CA VAL A 76 -9.50 -1.55 -8.01
C VAL A 76 -8.08 -1.12 -7.64
N ILE A 77 -7.15 -2.08 -7.62
CA ILE A 77 -5.72 -1.82 -7.45
C ILE A 77 -5.05 -2.06 -8.79
N MET A 78 -4.43 -1.01 -9.36
CA MET A 78 -3.71 -1.10 -10.62
C MET A 78 -2.26 -1.48 -10.39
N VAL A 79 -1.92 -2.72 -10.72
CA VAL A 79 -0.57 -3.28 -10.59
C VAL A 79 0.20 -3.08 -11.90
N HIS A 80 1.43 -2.57 -11.80
CA HIS A 80 2.31 -2.38 -12.97
C HIS A 80 2.86 -3.67 -13.53
N GLY A 81 3.26 -3.61 -14.81
CA GLY A 81 4.07 -4.64 -15.45
C GLY A 81 5.56 -4.58 -15.07
N SER A 82 6.40 -5.18 -15.91
CA SER A 82 7.85 -5.11 -15.79
C SER A 82 8.40 -3.71 -16.07
N GLY A 83 9.65 -3.45 -15.67
CA GLY A 83 10.33 -2.17 -15.82
C GLY A 83 9.99 -1.15 -14.73
N GLY A 84 10.57 0.05 -14.84
CA GLY A 84 10.22 1.21 -14.02
C GLY A 84 8.91 1.85 -14.48
N ALA A 85 7.96 2.01 -13.57
CA ALA A 85 6.67 2.64 -13.85
C ALA A 85 6.22 3.47 -12.63
N THR A 86 5.57 4.59 -12.90
CA THR A 86 4.94 5.44 -11.88
C THR A 86 3.45 5.10 -11.77
N ARG A 87 2.73 5.75 -10.85
CA ARG A 87 1.28 5.63 -10.67
C ARG A 87 0.44 5.94 -11.93
N HIS A 88 1.05 6.51 -12.98
CA HIS A 88 0.45 6.75 -14.28
C HIS A 88 0.60 5.58 -15.27
N GLY A 89 1.37 4.54 -14.90
CA GLY A 89 1.67 3.39 -15.75
C GLY A 89 2.84 3.66 -16.72
N ALA A 90 3.43 2.59 -17.25
CA ALA A 90 4.35 2.68 -18.38
C ALA A 90 3.59 2.95 -19.70
N VAL A 91 2.35 2.47 -19.76
CA VAL A 91 1.30 2.90 -20.69
C VAL A 91 0.29 3.67 -19.86
N ASP A 92 -0.19 4.79 -20.40
CA ASP A 92 -1.07 5.70 -19.68
C ASP A 92 -2.33 4.99 -19.15
N PHE A 93 -2.47 5.02 -17.83
CA PHE A 93 -3.60 4.45 -17.11
C PHE A 93 -4.82 5.36 -17.09
N GLU A 94 -4.71 6.64 -17.42
CA GLU A 94 -5.83 7.60 -17.27
C GLU A 94 -7.12 7.17 -17.98
N PRO A 95 -7.11 6.66 -19.23
CA PRO A 95 -8.33 6.18 -19.88
C PRO A 95 -8.97 4.99 -19.16
N LEU A 96 -8.17 4.13 -18.54
CA LEU A 96 -8.67 2.97 -17.79
C LEU A 96 -9.20 3.40 -16.42
N ILE A 97 -8.53 4.33 -15.76
CA ILE A 97 -9.00 4.96 -14.51
C ILE A 97 -10.35 5.64 -14.75
N GLU A 98 -10.49 6.39 -15.84
CA GLU A 98 -11.75 7.03 -16.23
C GLU A 98 -12.91 6.02 -16.28
N ILE A 99 -12.72 4.88 -16.94
CA ILE A 99 -13.74 3.83 -17.04
C ILE A 99 -14.18 3.36 -15.65
N PHE A 100 -13.23 3.14 -14.73
CA PHE A 100 -13.56 2.69 -13.37
C PHE A 100 -14.27 3.76 -12.54
N ILE A 101 -13.76 5.00 -12.53
CA ILE A 101 -14.41 6.12 -11.82
C ILE A 101 -15.84 6.32 -12.33
N ARG A 102 -16.02 6.32 -13.66
CA ARG A 102 -17.34 6.48 -14.30
C ARG A 102 -18.35 5.41 -13.87
N ASN A 103 -17.86 4.23 -13.48
CA ASN A 103 -18.69 3.11 -12.99
C ASN A 103 -18.73 3.02 -11.45
N GLY A 104 -18.29 4.05 -10.73
CA GLY A 104 -18.41 4.13 -9.27
C GLY A 104 -17.34 3.35 -8.50
N PHE A 105 -16.24 2.96 -9.15
CA PHE A 105 -15.11 2.31 -8.49
C PHE A 105 -14.09 3.34 -8.03
N ALA A 106 -13.50 3.11 -6.86
CA ALA A 106 -12.26 3.75 -6.47
C ALA A 106 -11.06 3.04 -7.11
N VAL A 107 -9.99 3.77 -7.39
CA VAL A 107 -8.78 3.24 -8.03
C VAL A 107 -7.54 3.66 -7.28
N LEU A 108 -6.73 2.68 -6.89
CA LEU A 108 -5.39 2.89 -6.33
C LEU A 108 -4.33 2.49 -7.36
N SER A 109 -3.39 3.40 -7.63
CA SER A 109 -2.15 3.11 -8.35
C SER A 109 -0.97 3.76 -7.62
N TRP A 110 0.23 3.19 -7.72
CA TRP A 110 1.41 3.67 -6.99
C TRP A 110 2.65 3.71 -7.87
N ASP A 111 3.68 4.45 -7.47
CA ASP A 111 4.97 4.37 -8.14
C ASP A 111 5.68 3.08 -7.70
N LYS A 112 6.15 2.26 -8.64
CA LYS A 112 6.88 1.02 -8.31
C LYS A 112 8.11 1.35 -7.44
N PRO A 113 8.55 0.46 -6.52
CA PRO A 113 9.77 0.70 -5.74
C PRO A 113 10.96 1.13 -6.61
N GLY A 114 11.57 2.26 -6.25
CA GLY A 114 12.69 2.86 -7.00
C GLY A 114 12.29 3.70 -8.23
N SER A 115 11.00 3.85 -8.50
CA SER A 115 10.44 4.71 -9.56
C SER A 115 9.67 5.89 -8.96
N GLY A 116 9.57 7.00 -9.69
CA GLY A 116 8.84 8.19 -9.25
C GLY A 116 9.28 8.67 -7.87
N GLU A 117 8.32 8.80 -6.96
CA GLU A 117 8.56 9.24 -5.59
C GLU A 117 8.72 8.08 -4.60
N SER A 118 8.39 6.85 -5.02
CA SER A 118 8.70 5.65 -4.27
C SER A 118 10.21 5.41 -4.17
N LYS A 119 10.65 4.81 -3.06
CA LYS A 119 12.07 4.55 -2.75
C LYS A 119 12.33 3.07 -2.48
N GLY A 120 13.62 2.71 -2.54
CA GLY A 120 14.13 1.36 -2.46
C GLY A 120 14.63 0.85 -3.81
N THR A 121 15.23 -0.33 -3.85
CA THR A 121 15.80 -0.90 -5.09
C THR A 121 15.11 -2.20 -5.41
N PHE A 122 14.41 -2.27 -6.54
CA PHE A 122 13.87 -3.53 -7.07
C PHE A 122 14.90 -4.09 -8.06
N SER A 123 15.79 -4.96 -7.59
CA SER A 123 16.85 -5.54 -8.40
C SER A 123 16.30 -6.60 -9.35
N GLN A 124 15.85 -6.19 -10.56
CA GLN A 124 15.88 -6.96 -11.81
C GLN A 124 15.06 -6.20 -12.87
N GLU A 125 15.74 -5.42 -13.71
CA GLU A 125 15.25 -5.16 -15.06
C GLU A 125 15.74 -6.33 -15.93
N TYR A 126 14.83 -7.12 -16.49
CA TYR A 126 15.18 -8.02 -17.58
C TYR A 126 15.30 -7.14 -18.84
N THR A 127 16.55 -6.81 -19.21
CA THR A 127 16.88 -6.23 -20.52
C THR A 127 16.86 -7.31 -21.59
#